data_AF-A0A835PBD1-F1
#
_entry.id   AF-A0A835PBD1-F1
#
_cell.length_a   1.000
_cell.length_b   1.000
_cell.length_c   1.000
_cell.angle_alpha   90.00
_cell.angle_beta   90.00
_cell.angle_gamma   90.00
#
_symmetry.space_group_name_H-M   'P 1'
#
loop_
_entity.id
_entity.type
_entity.pdbx_description
1 polymer ?
#
loop_
_entity_poly.entity_id
_entity_poly.type
_entity_poly.pdbx_seq_one_letter_code
_entity_poly.pdbx_strand_id
1 'polypeptide(L)'
;MPGGTIIIVTWCHRDLSPTEEQLKLSEINLLNNICSAYYLPNWCSARDYVNIAKSLSLEDIKTTDWSENVVPFWRAVIRSIFTWRGIISLFQSVELLPIKRNNKIMIE
;
A
#
# COMPACT_ATOMS: atom_id res chain seq x y z
N MET A 1 -15.16 25.39 -8.14
CA MET A 1 -16.09 26.32 -7.47
C MET A 1 -15.72 26.40 -6.00
N PRO A 2 -15.80 27.57 -5.35
CA PRO A 2 -15.64 27.68 -3.91
C PRO A 2 -16.66 26.79 -3.17
N GLY A 3 -16.27 26.19 -2.05
CA GLY A 3 -17.16 25.36 -1.20
C GLY A 3 -17.25 23.87 -1.56
N GLY A 4 -16.37 23.35 -2.42
CA GLY A 4 -16.31 21.91 -2.71
C GLY A 4 -15.71 21.10 -1.56
N THR A 5 -16.14 19.84 -1.40
CA THR A 5 -15.57 18.89 -0.46
C THR A 5 -14.58 17.96 -1.16
N ILE A 6 -13.41 17.77 -0.57
CA ILE A 6 -12.40 16.82 -1.03
C ILE A 6 -12.37 15.65 -0.04
N ILE A 7 -12.44 14.42 -0.56
CA ILE A 7 -12.25 13.20 0.23
C ILE A 7 -11.02 12.48 -0.33
N ILE A 8 -10.06 12.18 0.55
CA ILE A 8 -8.86 11.43 0.21
C ILE A 8 -8.87 10.14 1.03
N VAL A 9 -8.86 9.00 0.34
CA VAL A 9 -8.67 7.67 0.94
C VAL A 9 -7.37 7.13 0.37
N THR A 10 -6.37 6.97 1.22
CA THR A 10 -5.03 6.55 0.81
C THR A 10 -4.33 5.75 1.90
N TRP A 11 -3.33 4.99 1.51
CA TRP A 11 -2.40 4.33 2.43
C TRP A 11 -1.36 5.35 2.92
N CYS A 12 -1.11 5.33 4.22
CA CYS A 12 -0.09 6.14 4.88
C CYS A 12 0.79 5.25 5.75
N HIS A 13 2.02 5.66 5.99
CA HIS A 13 2.74 5.14 7.17
C HIS A 13 2.28 5.90 8.43
N ARG A 14 2.58 5.35 9.62
CA ARG A 14 2.27 6.01 10.89
C ARG A 14 2.91 7.39 10.98
N ASP A 15 2.31 8.28 11.77
CA ASP A 15 2.96 9.52 12.18
C ASP A 15 4.26 9.21 12.97
N LEU A 16 5.27 10.07 12.83
CA LEU A 16 6.45 10.05 13.68
C LEU A 16 6.08 10.59 15.06
N SER A 17 6.63 9.99 16.10
CA SER A 17 6.56 10.59 17.44
C SER A 17 7.37 11.89 17.49
N PRO A 18 7.10 12.81 18.43
CA PRO A 18 7.83 14.08 18.52
C PRO A 18 9.35 13.96 18.68
N THR A 19 9.84 12.79 19.09
CA THR A 19 11.27 12.50 19.28
C THR A 19 11.90 11.73 18.11
N GLU A 20 11.10 11.31 17.13
CA GLU A 20 11.59 10.59 15.94
C GLU A 20 11.79 11.56 14.78
N GLU A 21 12.99 11.56 14.19
CA GLU A 21 13.27 12.29 12.94
C GLU A 21 12.85 11.50 11.70
N GLN A 22 12.78 10.17 11.81
CA GLN A 22 12.38 9.26 10.74
C GLN A 22 11.81 7.95 11.30
N LEU A 23 11.18 7.17 10.42
CA LEU A 23 10.74 5.81 10.74
C LEU A 23 11.93 4.92 11.10
N LYS A 24 11.68 3.88 11.89
CA LYS A 24 12.72 2.89 12.19
C LYS A 24 13.15 2.20 10.90
N LEU A 25 14.42 1.81 10.82
CA LEU A 25 14.97 1.15 9.64
C LEU A 25 14.18 -0.12 9.25
N SER A 26 13.69 -0.86 10.24
CA SER A 26 12.82 -2.02 10.02
C SER A 26 11.49 -1.66 9.34
N GLU A 27 10.91 -0.51 9.69
CA GLU A 27 9.65 -0.03 9.12
C GLU A 27 9.88 0.46 7.69
N ILE A 28 10.98 1.19 7.45
CA ILE A 28 11.39 1.63 6.11
C ILE A 28 11.60 0.43 5.19
N ASN A 29 12.33 -0.60 5.64
CA ASN A 29 12.56 -1.81 4.86
C ASN A 29 11.24 -2.56 4.56
N LEU A 30 10.33 -2.63 5.53
CA LEU A 30 9.01 -3.22 5.31
C LEU A 30 8.21 -2.44 4.26
N LEU A 31 8.16 -1.11 4.37
CA LEU A 31 7.47 -0.24 3.41
C LEU A 31 8.07 -0.41 2.00
N ASN A 32 9.40 -0.40 1.87
CA ASN A 32 10.07 -0.61 0.59
C ASN A 32 9.71 -1.96 -0.04
N ASN A 33 9.62 -3.02 0.75
CA ASN A 33 9.21 -4.34 0.26
C ASN A 33 7.76 -4.33 -0.23
N ILE A 34 6.85 -3.67 0.51
CA ILE A 34 5.44 -3.54 0.11
C ILE A 34 5.32 -2.70 -1.16
N CYS A 35 5.94 -1.53 -1.19
CA CYS A 35 5.91 -0.63 -2.35
C CYS A 35 6.48 -1.30 -3.60
N SER A 36 7.58 -2.03 -3.47
CA SER A 36 8.17 -2.80 -4.58
C SER A 36 7.26 -3.95 -5.05
N ALA A 37 6.68 -4.72 -4.12
CA ALA A 37 5.84 -5.87 -4.46
C ALA A 37 4.53 -5.50 -5.15
N TYR A 38 3.97 -4.33 -4.83
CA TYR A 38 2.69 -3.85 -5.35
C TYR A 38 2.83 -2.64 -6.28
N TYR A 39 4.06 -2.29 -6.69
CA TYR A 39 4.37 -1.13 -7.53
C TYR A 39 3.77 0.20 -7.01
N LEU A 40 3.71 0.35 -5.69
CA LEU A 40 3.15 1.53 -5.04
C LEU A 40 4.24 2.61 -4.88
N PRO A 41 3.86 3.90 -4.91
CA PRO A 41 4.78 4.97 -4.57
C PRO A 41 5.16 4.91 -3.09
N ASN A 42 6.22 5.63 -2.71
CA ASN A 42 6.55 5.85 -1.31
C ASN A 42 5.38 6.54 -0.62
N TRP A 43 5.03 6.04 0.57
CA TRP A 43 3.99 6.64 1.39
C TRP A 43 4.55 7.78 2.24
N CYS A 44 3.69 8.75 2.55
CA CYS A 44 3.91 9.72 3.61
C CYS A 44 2.95 9.44 4.78
N SER A 45 3.01 10.26 5.83
CA SER A 45 2.12 10.14 6.97
C SER A 45 0.77 10.82 6.73
N ALA A 46 -0.25 10.45 7.51
CA ALA A 46 -1.53 11.17 7.49
C ALA A 46 -1.35 12.64 7.89
N ARG A 47 -0.40 12.93 8.79
CA ARG A 47 -0.03 14.30 9.17
C ARG A 47 0.46 15.14 7.99
N ASP A 48 1.20 14.54 7.07
CA ASP A 48 1.73 15.27 5.91
C ASP A 48 0.61 15.78 5.02
N TYR A 49 -0.43 14.97 4.78
CA TYR A 49 -1.63 15.42 4.06
C TYR A 49 -2.36 16.55 4.79
N VAL A 50 -2.48 16.47 6.12
CA VAL A 50 -3.07 17.56 6.91
C VAL A 50 -2.27 18.84 6.78
N ASN A 51 -0.93 18.76 6.79
CA ASN A 51 -0.06 19.92 6.64
C ASN A 51 -0.18 20.54 5.24
N ILE A 52 -0.28 19.72 4.19
CA ILE A 52 -0.53 20.18 2.82
C ILE A 52 -1.92 20.84 2.72
N ALA A 53 -2.95 20.22 3.28
CA ALA A 53 -4.30 20.80 3.26
C ALA A 53 -4.34 22.17 3.96
N LYS A 54 -3.65 22.30 5.10
CA LYS A 54 -3.50 23.58 5.82
C LYS A 54 -2.72 24.61 5.01
N SER A 55 -1.63 24.23 4.35
CA SER A 55 -0.82 25.17 3.55
C SER A 55 -1.60 25.70 2.35
N LEU A 56 -2.58 24.95 1.85
CA LEU A 56 -3.51 25.34 0.80
C LEU A 56 -4.76 26.09 1.33
N SER A 57 -4.79 26.43 2.63
CA SER A 57 -5.92 27.11 3.29
C SER A 57 -7.26 26.36 3.15
N LEU A 58 -7.23 25.02 3.13
CA LEU A 58 -8.45 24.21 3.23
C LEU A 58 -9.01 24.26 4.65
N GLU A 59 -10.33 24.29 4.76
CA GLU A 59 -11.06 24.36 6.02
C GLU A 59 -11.74 23.01 6.36
N ASP A 60 -12.21 22.85 7.60
CA ASP A 60 -12.90 21.65 8.11
C ASP A 60 -12.15 20.32 7.87
N ILE A 61 -10.82 20.35 8.02
CA ILE A 61 -9.96 19.17 7.80
C ILE A 61 -10.24 18.12 8.88
N LYS A 62 -10.73 16.96 8.45
CA LYS A 62 -11.00 15.79 9.29
C LYS A 62 -10.16 14.61 8.84
N THR A 63 -9.61 13.86 9.79
CA THR A 63 -8.86 12.63 9.54
C THR A 63 -9.38 11.50 10.42
N THR A 64 -9.25 10.28 9.93
CA THR A 64 -9.68 9.07 10.63
C THR A 64 -8.81 7.91 10.17
N ASP A 65 -8.36 7.09 11.11
CA ASP A 65 -7.58 5.90 10.83
C ASP A 65 -8.52 4.70 10.61
N TRP A 66 -8.45 4.13 9.42
CA TRP A 66 -9.29 3.00 8.99
C TRP A 66 -8.52 1.68 8.97
N SER A 67 -7.31 1.66 9.53
CA SER A 67 -6.44 0.49 9.53
C SER A 67 -7.15 -0.74 10.07
N GLU A 68 -7.85 -0.62 11.21
CA GLU A 68 -8.60 -1.74 11.81
C GLU A 68 -9.75 -2.24 10.92
N ASN A 69 -10.45 -1.33 10.24
CA ASN A 69 -11.55 -1.66 9.34
C ASN A 69 -11.08 -2.47 8.12
N VAL A 70 -9.84 -2.28 7.67
CA VAL A 70 -9.27 -2.98 6.51
C VAL A 70 -8.47 -4.22 6.87
N VAL A 71 -8.22 -4.52 8.15
CA VAL A 71 -7.54 -5.76 8.58
C VAL A 71 -8.22 -7.03 8.03
N PRO A 72 -9.55 -7.19 8.07
CA PRO A 72 -10.20 -8.38 7.53
C PRO A 72 -9.94 -8.56 6.02
N PHE A 73 -9.90 -7.45 5.28
CA PHE A 73 -9.58 -7.44 3.85
C PHE A 73 -8.14 -7.93 3.61
N TRP A 74 -7.15 -7.42 4.35
CA TRP A 74 -5.76 -7.87 4.23
C TRP A 74 -5.58 -9.35 4.53
N ARG A 75 -6.31 -9.90 5.50
CA ARG A 75 -6.29 -11.35 5.76
C ARG A 75 -6.77 -12.15 4.55
N ALA A 76 -7.81 -11.67 3.87
CA ALA A 76 -8.32 -12.29 2.65
C ALA A 76 -7.32 -12.20 1.49
N VAL A 77 -6.66 -11.03 1.31
CA VAL A 77 -5.60 -10.83 0.31
C VAL A 77 -4.41 -11.75 0.54
N ILE A 78 -3.94 -11.86 1.78
CA ILE A 78 -2.84 -12.77 2.12
C ILE A 78 -3.24 -14.22 1.81
N ARG A 79 -4.46 -14.62 2.21
CA ARG A 79 -4.98 -15.97 1.94
C ARG A 79 -5.11 -16.26 0.45
N SER A 80 -5.53 -15.30 -0.36
CA SER A 80 -5.64 -15.49 -1.81
C SER A 80 -4.27 -15.65 -2.46
N ILE A 81 -3.24 -14.91 -2.04
CA ILE A 81 -1.87 -15.06 -2.51
C ILE A 81 -1.32 -16.45 -2.18
N PHE A 82 -1.53 -16.95 -0.95
CA PHE A 82 -1.09 -18.29 -0.56
C PHE A 82 -1.81 -19.39 -1.36
N THR A 83 -3.12 -19.24 -1.55
CA THR A 83 -3.91 -20.20 -2.34
C THR A 83 -3.49 -20.17 -3.81
N TRP A 84 -3.24 -18.99 -4.39
CA TRP A 84 -2.77 -18.83 -5.76
C TRP A 84 -1.37 -19.40 -5.98
N ARG A 85 -0.43 -19.17 -5.06
CA ARG A 85 0.88 -19.85 -5.07
C ARG A 85 0.73 -21.36 -5.00
N GLY A 86 -0.18 -21.87 -4.18
CA GLY A 86 -0.50 -23.30 -4.09
C GLY A 86 -1.10 -23.87 -5.38
N ILE A 87 -1.95 -23.10 -6.06
CA ILE A 87 -2.52 -23.48 -7.36
C ILE A 87 -1.43 -23.50 -8.44
N ILE A 88 -0.60 -22.47 -8.55
CA ILE A 88 0.51 -22.42 -9.52
C ILE A 88 1.49 -23.57 -9.27
N SER A 89 1.83 -23.88 -8.02
CA SER A 89 2.74 -25.00 -7.72
C SER A 89 2.13 -26.35 -8.07
N LEU A 90 0.80 -26.50 -7.96
CA LEU A 90 0.10 -27.69 -8.44
C LEU A 90 0.18 -27.82 -9.98
N PHE A 91 -0.05 -26.74 -10.72
CA PHE A 91 0.10 -26.75 -12.18
C PHE A 91 1.54 -27.03 -12.63
N GLN A 92 2.54 -26.53 -11.91
CA GLN A 92 3.95 -26.82 -12.18
C GLN A 92 4.36 -28.27 -11.89
N SER A 93 3.64 -28.97 -11.00
CA SER A 93 3.95 -30.36 -10.63
C SER A 93 3.24 -31.39 -11.52
N VAL A 94 2.24 -30.99 -12.31
CA VAL A 94 1.43 -31.89 -13.13
C VAL A 94 1.83 -31.91 -14.63
N GLU A 95 2.64 -30.97 -15.15
CA GLU A 95 3.02 -31.00 -16.57
C GLU A 95 4.48 -30.59 -16.87
N LEU A 96 5.22 -31.53 -17.47
CA LEU A 96 6.47 -31.29 -18.18
C LEU A 96 6.21 -30.41 -19.42
N LEU A 97 6.45 -29.10 -19.35
CA LEU A 97 6.66 -28.30 -20.55
C LEU A 97 7.80 -27.28 -20.36
N PRO A 98 8.77 -27.19 -21.30
CA PRO A 98 9.83 -26.20 -21.23
C PRO A 98 9.23 -24.85 -21.61
N ILE A 99 8.92 -24.01 -20.63
CA ILE A 99 8.55 -22.63 -20.89
C ILE A 99 9.81 -21.90 -21.34
N LYS A 100 9.99 -21.87 -22.67
CA LYS A 100 10.95 -21.03 -23.36
C LYS A 100 10.63 -19.58 -22.99
N ARG A 101 11.53 -18.97 -22.20
CA ARG A 101 11.57 -17.53 -21.92
C ARG A 101 11.37 -16.76 -23.21
N ASN A 102 10.27 -16.03 -23.33
CA ASN A 102 10.09 -15.01 -24.35
C ASN A 102 9.42 -13.78 -23.76
N ASN A 103 10.07 -12.65 -24.04
CA ASN A 103 9.73 -11.30 -23.63
C ASN A 103 8.29 -10.92 -24.04
N LYS A 104 7.50 -10.39 -23.09
CA LYS A 104 6.61 -9.21 -23.23
C LYS A 104 5.73 -9.01 -21.98
N ILE A 105 5.98 -7.88 -21.31
CA ILE A 105 5.06 -6.92 -20.68
C ILE A 105 3.60 -7.39 -20.48
N MET A 106 3.10 -7.28 -19.24
CA MET A 106 1.73 -6.86 -18.98
C MET A 106 1.71 -6.01 -17.71
N ILE A 107 1.44 -4.72 -17.92
CA ILE A 107 1.12 -3.71 -16.92
C ILE A 107 -0.41 -3.74 -16.82
N GLU A 108 -0.93 -3.86 -15.60
CA GLU A 108 -2.16 -3.20 -15.16
C GLU A 108 -1.85 -2.46 -13.85
#